data_AF-A0A2I1GR51-F1
#
_entry.id   AF-A0A2I1GR51-F1
#
_cell.length_a   1.000
_cell.length_b   1.000
_cell.length_c   1.000
_cell.angle_alpha   90.00
_cell.angle_beta   90.00
_cell.angle_gamma   90.00
#
_symmetry.space_group_name_H-M   'P 1'
#
loop_
_entity.id
_entity.type
_entity.pdbx_description
1 polymer ?
#
loop_
_entity_poly.entity_id
_entity_poly.type
_entity_poly.pdbx_seq_one_letter_code
_entity_poly.pdbx_strand_id
1 'polypeptide(L)'
;MSDTNGIEQDDKNIQEIINTAIDAGSLTAIIIIASGTEARVTPTIKNTLTRLANNLPDEIISNNLLLILTKCTKSSASFSEDVFAKEIAKPKKIFYMDNQIFCADPQIWLNDDDEYSTVKHQWDKSFKTFSNLLKIITEMNATSTEAFTTMRELRNKIKSEIVTISQITTNIQQVQDKLEAAYKALQKTGDQKNSFANYTTTEEITIKKPIQKDTKDTLCTTHMRDGIICHENCQLEFNFESGSNNFISCSCMGQDGKCKVCGCGPSSHYHDNTEMVTETKTIEKVLEDIKAKYDLADQNHKVISNHATRFQESFANLQDQANANYDKILQLCTDLSKICSRFNFVDELHANIENMRMDARNIQSIDIRTKAESDIRNLETFINGLSNRIV
;
A
#
# COMPACT_ATOMS: atom_id res chain seq x y z
N MET A 1 40.41 12.34 -2.28
CA MET A 1 40.09 11.16 -1.45
C MET A 1 40.88 11.32 -0.16
N SER A 2 40.22 11.45 1.00
CA SER A 2 40.77 11.94 2.28
C SER A 2 41.08 13.44 2.27
N ASP A 3 40.20 14.25 1.68
CA ASP A 3 40.30 15.71 1.73
C ASP A 3 39.99 16.25 3.14
N THR A 4 40.75 17.24 3.59
CA THR A 4 40.51 17.99 4.84
C THR A 4 39.13 18.67 4.90
N ASN A 5 38.47 18.84 3.76
CA ASN A 5 37.11 19.36 3.64
C ASN A 5 36.00 18.37 4.03
N GLY A 6 36.35 17.13 4.41
CA GLY A 6 35.42 16.17 4.99
C GLY A 6 34.71 15.24 4.00
N ILE A 7 33.74 14.48 4.53
CA ILE A 7 33.11 13.32 3.86
C ILE A 7 32.36 13.72 2.58
N GLU A 8 31.66 14.87 2.59
CA GLU A 8 30.89 15.34 1.43
C GLU A 8 31.77 15.65 0.21
N GLN A 9 32.97 16.22 0.44
CA GLN A 9 33.89 16.50 -0.65
C GLN A 9 34.46 15.21 -1.24
N ASP A 10 34.72 14.21 -0.39
CA ASP A 10 35.11 12.89 -0.86
C ASP A 10 34.02 12.20 -1.69
N ASP A 11 32.73 12.38 -1.37
CA ASP A 11 31.64 11.85 -2.20
C ASP A 11 31.62 12.50 -3.58
N LYS A 12 31.78 13.83 -3.65
CA LYS A 12 31.89 14.56 -4.92
C LYS A 12 33.08 14.06 -5.76
N ASN A 13 34.25 13.93 -5.12
CA ASN A 13 35.45 13.43 -5.77
C ASN A 13 35.24 12.01 -6.35
N ILE A 14 34.57 11.12 -5.61
CA ILE A 14 34.24 9.77 -6.09
C ILE A 14 33.30 9.84 -7.30
N GLN A 15 32.27 10.69 -7.26
CA GLN A 15 31.35 10.83 -8.38
C GLN A 15 32.06 11.36 -9.64
N GLU A 16 32.97 12.31 -9.50
CA GLU A 16 33.79 12.79 -10.62
C GLU A 16 34.65 11.68 -11.21
N ILE A 17 35.28 10.85 -10.37
CA ILE A 17 36.06 9.68 -10.81
C ILE A 17 35.16 8.70 -11.59
N ILE A 18 33.98 8.37 -11.07
CA ILE A 18 33.04 7.44 -11.72
C ILE A 18 32.56 8.00 -13.06
N ASN A 19 32.14 9.27 -13.11
CA ASN A 19 31.65 9.88 -14.33
C ASN A 19 32.75 9.91 -15.41
N THR A 20 33.97 10.28 -15.03
CA THR A 20 35.13 10.26 -15.93
C THR A 20 35.42 8.85 -16.44
N ALA A 21 35.31 7.84 -15.58
CA ALA A 21 35.47 6.44 -15.99
C ALA A 21 34.38 5.99 -16.97
N ILE A 22 33.12 6.37 -16.75
CA ILE A 22 32.02 6.09 -17.67
C ILE A 22 32.29 6.74 -19.03
N ASP A 23 32.62 8.03 -19.05
CA ASP A 23 32.85 8.80 -20.28
C ASP A 23 34.04 8.28 -21.10
N ALA A 24 35.02 7.67 -20.44
CA ALA A 24 36.17 7.05 -21.11
C ALA A 24 35.80 5.79 -21.93
N GLY A 25 34.65 5.14 -21.65
CA GLY A 25 34.17 3.93 -22.32
C GLY A 25 34.95 2.63 -22.00
N SER A 26 36.24 2.74 -21.69
CA SER A 26 37.07 1.63 -21.24
C SER A 26 38.23 2.09 -20.36
N LEU A 27 38.69 1.20 -19.47
CA LEU A 27 39.83 1.44 -18.58
C LEU A 27 40.89 0.36 -18.73
N THR A 28 42.13 0.78 -18.95
CA THR A 28 43.29 -0.13 -19.02
C THR A 28 43.91 -0.39 -17.65
N ALA A 29 43.95 0.61 -16.77
CA ALA A 29 44.52 0.48 -15.44
C ALA A 29 43.84 1.43 -14.44
N ILE A 30 43.68 0.96 -13.21
CA ILE A 30 43.41 1.77 -12.03
C ILE A 30 44.65 1.71 -11.17
N ILE A 31 45.26 2.86 -10.91
CA ILE A 31 46.49 2.97 -10.13
C ILE A 31 46.18 3.63 -8.80
N ILE A 32 46.35 2.89 -7.71
CA ILE A 32 46.28 3.45 -6.37
C ILE A 32 47.70 3.77 -5.90
N ILE A 33 47.91 5.00 -5.45
CA ILE A 33 49.20 5.47 -4.93
C ILE A 33 49.06 5.63 -3.42
N ALA A 34 49.94 4.99 -2.66
CA ALA A 34 49.96 5.06 -1.20
C ALA A 34 51.39 5.22 -0.66
N SER A 35 51.52 5.63 0.60
CA SER A 35 52.80 5.68 1.31
C SER A 35 53.19 4.27 1.76
N GLY A 36 54.35 3.80 1.35
CA GLY A 36 54.84 2.46 1.67
C GLY A 36 55.49 2.32 3.04
N THR A 37 55.81 3.43 3.70
CA THR A 37 56.40 3.47 5.06
C THR A 37 55.35 3.60 6.17
N GLU A 38 54.09 3.78 5.81
CA GLU A 38 52.99 3.79 6.76
C GLU A 38 52.59 2.35 7.12
N ALA A 39 53.14 1.88 8.23
CA ALA A 39 52.88 0.53 8.74
C ALA A 39 51.41 0.31 9.16
N ARG A 40 50.70 1.40 9.47
CA ARG A 40 49.30 1.37 9.87
C ARG A 40 48.46 1.97 8.76
N VAL A 41 47.58 1.15 8.18
CA VAL A 41 46.41 1.67 7.48
C VAL A 41 45.58 2.40 8.52
N THR A 42 45.66 3.73 8.55
CA THR A 42 44.90 4.54 9.50
C THR A 42 43.40 4.35 9.25
N PRO A 43 42.54 4.58 10.26
CA PRO A 43 41.09 4.53 10.06
C PRO A 43 40.62 5.39 8.88
N THR A 44 41.27 6.54 8.67
CA THR A 44 41.00 7.44 7.55
C THR A 44 41.33 6.82 6.20
N ILE A 45 42.50 6.19 6.06
CA ILE A 45 42.89 5.48 4.82
C ILE A 45 41.95 4.31 4.59
N LYS A 46 41.65 3.52 5.63
CA LYS A 46 40.70 2.41 5.54
C LYS A 46 39.34 2.88 5.02
N ASN A 47 38.74 3.91 5.63
CA ASN A 47 37.46 4.45 5.20
C ASN A 47 37.49 4.93 3.73
N THR A 48 38.58 5.58 3.33
CA THR A 48 38.77 6.07 1.96
C THR A 48 38.86 4.92 0.96
N LEU A 49 39.62 3.86 1.28
CA LEU A 49 39.76 2.66 0.45
C LEU A 49 38.45 1.89 0.35
N THR A 50 37.73 1.72 1.47
CA THR A 50 36.40 1.07 1.49
C THR A 50 35.42 1.85 0.62
N ARG A 51 35.36 3.19 0.74
CA ARG A 51 34.47 4.02 -0.09
C ARG A 51 34.80 3.93 -1.58
N LEU A 52 36.09 3.89 -1.92
CA LEU A 52 36.49 3.68 -3.30
C LEU A 52 36.07 2.29 -3.78
N ALA A 53 36.36 1.24 -3.02
CA ALA A 53 36.01 -0.14 -3.37
C ALA A 53 34.50 -0.35 -3.56
N ASN A 54 33.66 0.28 -2.73
CA ASN A 54 32.20 0.27 -2.87
C ASN A 54 31.71 0.87 -4.20
N ASN A 55 32.56 1.62 -4.90
CA ASN A 55 32.21 2.31 -6.13
C ASN A 55 32.86 1.72 -7.39
N LEU A 56 33.66 0.67 -7.22
CA LEU A 56 34.38 0.04 -8.32
C LEU A 56 33.78 -1.35 -8.61
N PRO A 57 33.45 -1.66 -9.88
CA PRO A 57 33.03 -3.00 -10.28
C PRO A 57 34.11 -4.05 -10.02
N ASP A 58 33.69 -5.27 -9.67
CA ASP A 58 34.61 -6.36 -9.34
C ASP A 58 35.47 -6.79 -10.52
N GLU A 59 34.91 -6.75 -11.74
CA GLU A 59 35.63 -7.07 -12.97
C GLU A 59 36.79 -6.09 -13.20
N ILE A 60 36.53 -4.78 -13.05
CA ILE A 60 37.53 -3.73 -13.23
C ILE A 60 38.64 -3.86 -12.19
N ILE A 61 38.28 -4.09 -10.93
CA ILE A 61 39.27 -4.31 -9.87
C ILE A 61 40.12 -5.54 -10.18
N SER A 62 39.50 -6.66 -10.54
CA SER A 62 40.18 -7.92 -10.81
C SER A 62 41.15 -7.83 -11.99
N ASN A 63 40.78 -7.05 -13.02
CA ASN A 63 41.51 -7.00 -14.27
C ASN A 63 42.50 -5.84 -14.36
N ASN A 64 42.26 -4.72 -13.69
CA ASN A 64 42.96 -3.47 -13.97
C ASN A 64 43.64 -2.82 -12.75
N LEU A 65 43.55 -3.39 -11.55
CA LEU A 65 44.11 -2.78 -10.34
C LEU A 65 45.64 -2.92 -10.22
N LEU A 66 46.33 -1.79 -10.07
CA LEU A 66 47.75 -1.65 -9.76
C LEU A 66 47.95 -0.83 -8.47
N LEU A 67 49.01 -1.15 -7.72
CA LEU A 67 49.37 -0.43 -6.49
C LEU A 67 50.79 0.13 -6.61
N ILE A 68 50.96 1.40 -6.25
CA ILE A 68 52.26 2.06 -6.14
C ILE A 68 52.47 2.47 -4.69
N LEU A 69 53.51 1.92 -4.07
CA LEU A 69 53.97 2.29 -2.74
C LEU A 69 55.14 3.25 -2.87
N THR A 70 54.93 4.48 -2.41
CA THR A 70 55.92 5.56 -2.45
C THR A 70 56.73 5.63 -1.15
N LYS A 71 57.86 6.35 -1.16
CA LYS A 71 58.75 6.57 0.01
C LYS A 71 59.41 5.29 0.54
N CYS A 72 59.38 4.20 -0.24
CA CYS A 72 59.97 2.95 0.19
C CYS A 72 60.59 2.18 -0.97
N THR A 73 61.44 1.25 -0.58
CA THR A 73 61.88 0.14 -1.42
C THR A 73 61.12 -1.12 -1.02
N LYS A 74 61.16 -2.16 -1.85
CA LYS A 74 60.52 -3.44 -1.53
C LYS A 74 60.94 -4.01 -0.16
N SER A 75 62.20 -3.83 0.23
CA SER A 75 62.74 -4.31 1.51
C SER A 75 62.42 -3.39 2.69
N SER A 76 62.06 -2.13 2.45
CA SER A 76 61.75 -1.15 3.49
C SER A 76 60.26 -0.82 3.62
N ALA A 77 59.41 -1.46 2.81
CA ALA A 77 57.96 -1.29 2.87
C ALA A 77 57.41 -1.91 4.16
N SER A 78 56.65 -1.12 4.91
CA SER A 78 55.91 -1.55 6.09
C SER A 78 54.40 -1.58 5.86
N PHE A 79 53.94 -1.06 4.72
CA PHE A 79 52.54 -1.08 4.31
C PHE A 79 52.00 -2.52 4.23
N SER A 80 50.84 -2.77 4.85
CA SER A 80 50.24 -4.10 4.89
C SER A 80 49.49 -4.43 3.60
N GLU A 81 50.14 -5.21 2.73
CA GLU A 81 49.54 -5.73 1.49
C GLU A 81 48.30 -6.58 1.78
N ASP A 82 48.31 -7.38 2.87
CA ASP A 82 47.18 -8.22 3.28
C ASP A 82 45.96 -7.38 3.67
N VAL A 83 46.15 -6.27 4.39
CA VAL A 83 45.05 -5.37 4.75
C VAL A 83 44.49 -4.71 3.49
N PHE A 84 45.35 -4.23 2.59
CA PHE A 84 44.89 -3.67 1.32
C PHE A 84 44.11 -4.69 0.48
N ALA A 85 44.59 -5.93 0.41
CA ALA A 85 43.93 -6.99 -0.35
C ALA A 85 42.56 -7.37 0.24
N LYS A 86 42.40 -7.30 1.57
CA LYS A 86 41.11 -7.53 2.25
C LYS A 86 40.11 -6.41 2.03
N GLU A 87 40.57 -5.15 2.06
CA GLU A 87 39.66 -3.99 1.99
C GLU A 87 39.32 -3.61 0.54
N ILE A 88 40.28 -3.70 -0.38
CA ILE A 88 40.06 -3.50 -1.82
C ILE A 88 40.15 -4.85 -2.50
N ALA A 89 41.32 -5.23 -3.01
CA ALA A 89 41.57 -6.50 -3.67
C ALA A 89 43.08 -6.68 -3.83
N LYS A 90 43.49 -7.91 -4.15
CA LYS A 90 44.87 -8.17 -4.52
C LYS A 90 45.21 -7.46 -5.84
N PRO A 91 46.17 -6.50 -5.86
CA PRO A 91 46.57 -5.83 -7.09
C PRO A 91 47.33 -6.79 -8.01
N LYS A 92 47.24 -6.59 -9.33
CA LYS A 92 48.00 -7.39 -10.31
C LYS A 92 49.51 -7.21 -10.14
N LYS A 93 49.93 -5.98 -9.82
CA LYS A 93 51.32 -5.66 -9.55
C LYS A 93 51.43 -4.57 -8.49
N ILE A 94 52.42 -4.73 -7.63
CA ILE A 94 52.86 -3.72 -6.67
C ILE A 94 54.20 -3.16 -7.14
N PHE A 95 54.28 -1.84 -7.24
CA PHE A 95 55.49 -1.11 -7.53
C PHE A 95 55.95 -0.39 -6.26
N TYR A 96 57.25 -0.36 -6.03
CA TYR A 96 57.86 0.35 -4.90
C TYR A 96 58.75 1.43 -5.48
N MET A 97 58.53 2.66 -5.04
CA MET A 97 59.20 3.83 -5.60
C MET A 97 59.66 4.73 -4.46
N ASP A 98 60.96 4.97 -4.40
CA ASP A 98 61.53 5.94 -3.49
C ASP A 98 61.79 7.24 -4.26
N ASN A 99 60.99 8.26 -3.95
CA ASN A 99 60.94 9.52 -4.67
C ASN A 99 61.76 10.61 -3.95
N GLN A 100 62.76 10.21 -3.16
CA GLN A 100 63.62 11.12 -2.38
C GLN A 100 64.17 12.30 -3.19
N ILE A 101 64.45 12.12 -4.49
CA ILE A 101 64.95 13.22 -5.34
C ILE A 101 64.01 14.44 -5.40
N PHE A 102 62.69 14.25 -5.26
CA PHE A 102 61.71 15.34 -5.27
C PHE A 102 61.56 16.00 -3.89
N CYS A 103 62.15 15.42 -2.85
CA CYS A 103 62.07 15.87 -1.47
C CYS A 103 63.42 16.31 -0.89
N ALA A 104 64.54 15.98 -1.55
CA ALA A 104 65.89 16.32 -1.12
C ALA A 104 66.32 17.69 -1.68
N ASP A 105 66.77 18.59 -0.82
CA ASP A 105 67.29 19.89 -1.22
C ASP A 105 68.56 19.70 -2.07
N PRO A 106 68.59 20.17 -3.34
CA PRO A 106 69.76 20.10 -4.21
C PRO A 106 71.04 20.65 -3.58
N GLN A 107 70.94 21.63 -2.68
CA GLN A 107 72.10 22.18 -1.98
C GLN A 107 72.81 21.17 -1.06
N ILE A 108 72.08 20.14 -0.59
CA ILE A 108 72.60 19.11 0.31
C ILE A 108 73.38 18.04 -0.47
N TRP A 109 72.88 17.61 -1.62
CA TRP A 109 73.42 16.45 -2.34
C TRP A 109 74.22 16.80 -3.61
N LEU A 110 74.18 18.03 -4.14
CA LEU A 110 74.94 18.38 -5.35
C LEU A 110 76.46 18.46 -5.14
N ASN A 111 76.89 18.81 -3.94
CA ASN A 111 78.30 19.01 -3.59
C ASN A 111 78.88 17.92 -2.69
N ASP A 112 78.10 16.86 -2.43
CA ASP A 112 78.50 15.70 -1.65
C ASP A 112 78.42 14.46 -2.57
N ASP A 113 79.57 13.86 -2.86
CA ASP A 113 79.68 12.76 -3.85
C ASP A 113 78.92 11.49 -3.40
N ASP A 114 78.86 11.23 -2.10
CA ASP A 114 78.19 10.06 -1.53
C ASP A 114 76.66 10.24 -1.58
N GLU A 115 76.18 11.42 -1.21
CA GLU A 115 74.77 11.79 -1.30
C GLU A 115 74.31 11.89 -2.75
N TYR A 116 75.11 12.52 -3.63
CA TYR A 116 74.82 12.58 -5.08
C TYR A 116 74.67 11.18 -5.66
N SER A 117 75.59 10.26 -5.34
CA SER A 117 75.56 8.88 -5.82
C SER A 117 74.31 8.15 -5.34
N THR A 118 73.90 8.38 -4.08
CA THR A 118 72.68 7.81 -3.50
C THR A 118 71.43 8.34 -4.20
N VAL A 119 71.31 9.66 -4.36
CA VAL A 119 70.17 10.30 -5.02
C VAL A 119 70.05 9.87 -6.48
N LYS A 120 71.17 9.84 -7.21
CA LYS A 120 71.23 9.37 -8.61
C LYS A 120 70.81 7.89 -8.73
N HIS A 121 71.28 7.03 -7.82
CA HIS A 121 70.88 5.64 -7.82
C HIS A 121 69.37 5.46 -7.60
N GLN A 122 68.79 6.20 -6.65
CA GLN A 122 67.34 6.16 -6.41
C GLN A 122 66.54 6.71 -7.60
N TRP A 123 67.04 7.77 -8.26
CA TRP A 123 66.43 8.29 -9.48
C TRP A 123 66.38 7.25 -10.60
N ASP A 124 67.52 6.65 -10.93
CA ASP A 124 67.60 5.64 -11.99
C ASP A 124 66.67 4.45 -11.70
N LYS A 125 66.58 4.06 -10.42
CA LYS A 125 65.67 3.01 -9.96
C LYS A 125 64.21 3.41 -10.11
N SER A 126 63.83 4.62 -9.71
CA SER A 126 62.46 5.14 -9.85
C SER A 126 62.06 5.31 -11.31
N PHE A 127 62.98 5.77 -12.17
CA PHE A 127 62.76 5.84 -13.63
C PHE A 127 62.55 4.46 -14.26
N LYS A 128 63.34 3.46 -13.85
CA LYS A 128 63.16 2.07 -14.28
C LYS A 128 61.82 1.50 -13.80
N THR A 129 61.41 1.80 -12.57
CA THR A 129 60.10 1.42 -12.04
C THR A 129 58.96 2.04 -12.85
N PHE A 130 59.06 3.33 -13.19
CA PHE A 130 58.07 4.03 -14.03
C PHE A 130 58.02 3.45 -15.46
N SER A 131 59.17 3.15 -16.06
CA SER A 131 59.24 2.50 -17.37
C SER A 131 58.57 1.12 -17.36
N ASN A 132 58.78 0.34 -16.30
CA ASN A 132 58.11 -0.96 -16.12
C ASN A 132 56.60 -0.82 -15.88
N LEU A 133 56.18 0.22 -15.14
CA LEU A 133 54.77 0.55 -14.94
C LEU A 133 54.09 0.84 -16.28
N LEU A 134 54.66 1.74 -17.08
CA LEU A 134 54.13 2.06 -18.41
C LEU A 134 54.06 0.81 -19.31
N LYS A 135 55.11 -0.01 -19.31
CA LYS A 135 55.13 -1.28 -20.05
C LYS A 135 53.96 -2.18 -19.64
N ILE A 136 53.77 -2.38 -18.33
CA ILE A 136 52.66 -3.21 -17.83
C ILE A 136 51.31 -2.63 -18.24
N ILE A 137 51.11 -1.31 -18.14
CA ILE A 137 49.86 -0.67 -18.57
C ILE A 137 49.63 -0.90 -20.07
N THR A 138 50.64 -0.79 -20.92
CA THR A 138 50.50 -1.03 -22.37
C THR A 138 50.22 -2.49 -22.73
N GLU A 139 50.61 -3.44 -21.87
CA GLU A 139 50.36 -4.87 -22.05
C GLU A 139 49.02 -5.32 -21.45
N MET A 140 48.36 -4.47 -20.66
CA MET A 140 47.07 -4.77 -20.05
C MET A 140 45.92 -4.56 -21.04
N ASN A 141 44.93 -5.44 -20.95
CA ASN A 141 43.70 -5.30 -21.74
C ASN A 141 42.82 -4.20 -21.16
N ALA A 142 42.25 -3.37 -22.03
CA ALA A 142 41.20 -2.44 -21.66
C ALA A 142 39.92 -3.21 -21.30
N THR A 143 39.30 -2.83 -20.20
CA THR A 143 38.03 -3.39 -19.73
C THR A 143 36.92 -2.36 -19.94
N SER A 144 35.76 -2.79 -20.44
CA SER A 144 34.60 -1.92 -20.67
C SER A 144 34.15 -1.25 -19.37
N THR A 145 33.75 0.02 -19.45
CA THR A 145 33.21 0.76 -18.28
C THR A 145 31.69 0.59 -18.13
N GLU A 146 31.05 -0.25 -18.94
CA GLU A 146 29.61 -0.55 -18.88
C GLU A 146 29.15 -0.97 -17.48
N ALA A 147 29.98 -1.71 -16.73
CA ALA A 147 29.66 -2.10 -15.37
C ALA A 147 29.43 -0.89 -14.43
N PHE A 148 30.14 0.23 -14.62
CA PHE A 148 29.88 1.46 -13.86
C PHE A 148 28.52 2.06 -14.20
N THR A 149 28.16 2.08 -15.48
CA THR A 149 26.85 2.55 -15.96
C THR A 149 25.72 1.71 -15.36
N THR A 150 25.84 0.38 -15.44
CA THR A 150 24.87 -0.55 -14.85
C THR A 150 24.75 -0.38 -13.34
N MET A 151 25.87 -0.22 -12.62
CA MET A 151 25.84 0.07 -11.18
C MET A 151 25.10 1.38 -10.88
N ARG A 152 25.36 2.45 -11.64
CA ARG A 152 24.69 3.76 -11.48
C ARG A 152 23.18 3.63 -11.72
N GLU A 153 22.78 2.93 -12.78
CA GLU A 153 21.37 2.70 -13.09
C GLU A 153 20.65 1.90 -12.01
N LEU A 154 21.27 0.82 -11.52
CA LEU A 154 20.69 0.00 -10.44
C LEU A 154 20.51 0.82 -9.16
N ARG A 155 21.51 1.62 -8.77
CA ARG A 155 21.40 2.53 -7.61
C ARG A 155 20.25 3.53 -7.77
N ASN A 156 20.14 4.16 -8.94
CA ASN A 156 19.07 5.10 -9.23
C ASN A 156 17.69 4.43 -9.19
N LYS A 157 17.57 3.22 -9.76
CA LYS A 157 16.34 2.42 -9.69
C LYS A 157 15.97 2.08 -8.26
N ILE A 158 16.91 1.62 -7.43
CA ILE A 158 16.66 1.34 -5.99
C ILE A 158 16.11 2.59 -5.29
N LYS A 159 16.76 3.76 -5.47
CA LYS A 159 16.31 5.03 -4.87
C LYS A 159 14.89 5.39 -5.35
N SER A 160 14.61 5.22 -6.63
CA SER A 160 13.28 5.49 -7.21
C SER A 160 12.20 4.56 -6.64
N GLU A 161 12.50 3.27 -6.46
CA GLU A 161 11.55 2.32 -5.87
C GLU A 161 11.25 2.64 -4.41
N ILE A 162 12.26 3.06 -3.63
CA ILE A 162 12.06 3.50 -2.24
C ILE A 162 11.13 4.71 -2.17
N VAL A 163 11.37 5.74 -2.99
CA VAL A 163 10.48 6.91 -3.08
C VAL A 163 9.06 6.50 -3.46
N THR A 164 8.92 5.53 -4.37
CA THR A 164 7.61 5.01 -4.78
C THR A 164 6.89 4.32 -3.62
N ILE A 165 7.59 3.54 -2.79
CA ILE A 165 7.02 2.91 -1.59
C ILE A 165 6.54 3.96 -0.59
N SER A 166 7.31 5.02 -0.34
CA SER A 166 6.89 6.14 0.53
C SER A 166 5.58 6.79 0.03
N GLN A 167 5.46 7.00 -1.29
CA GLN A 167 4.24 7.55 -1.88
C GLN A 167 3.04 6.60 -1.77
N ILE A 168 3.25 5.29 -2.05
CA ILE A 168 2.21 4.27 -1.90
C ILE A 168 1.75 4.20 -0.44
N THR A 169 2.67 4.25 0.51
CA THR A 169 2.36 4.24 1.95
C THR A 169 1.48 5.42 2.36
N THR A 170 1.75 6.61 1.80
CA THR A 170 0.88 7.79 2.00
C THR A 170 -0.51 7.57 1.42
N ASN A 171 -0.62 6.99 0.22
CA ASN A 171 -1.90 6.68 -0.41
C ASN A 171 -2.69 5.62 0.38
N ILE A 172 -2.00 4.61 0.93
CA ILE A 172 -2.58 3.58 1.80
C ILE A 172 -3.24 4.25 3.02
N GLN A 173 -2.55 5.17 3.69
CA GLN A 173 -3.12 5.90 4.83
C GLN A 173 -4.38 6.68 4.42
N GLN A 174 -4.34 7.42 3.31
CA GLN A 174 -5.50 8.19 2.84
C GLN A 174 -6.72 7.31 2.50
N VAL A 175 -6.50 6.16 1.87
CA VAL A 175 -7.58 5.21 1.55
C VAL A 175 -8.12 4.59 2.83
N GLN A 176 -7.26 4.32 3.81
CA GLN A 176 -7.70 3.81 5.09
C GLN A 176 -8.56 4.81 5.87
N ASP A 177 -8.18 6.09 5.92
CA ASP A 177 -8.98 7.13 6.58
C ASP A 177 -10.39 7.21 5.97
N LYS A 178 -10.48 7.11 4.64
CA LYS A 178 -11.74 7.05 3.91
C LYS A 178 -12.52 5.77 4.20
N LEU A 179 -11.85 4.64 4.35
CA LEU A 179 -12.47 3.36 4.69
C LEU A 179 -13.05 3.38 6.12
N GLU A 180 -12.32 3.93 7.09
CA GLU A 180 -12.81 4.09 8.47
C GLU A 180 -14.01 5.04 8.53
N ALA A 181 -13.95 6.17 7.81
CA ALA A 181 -15.08 7.08 7.69
C ALA A 181 -16.29 6.41 7.02
N ALA A 182 -16.07 5.60 5.98
CA ALA A 182 -17.12 4.85 5.31
C ALA A 182 -17.76 3.80 6.24
N TYR A 183 -16.98 3.08 7.05
CA TYR A 183 -17.52 2.13 8.03
C TYR A 183 -18.33 2.81 9.15
N LYS A 184 -17.85 3.96 9.67
CA LYS A 184 -18.64 4.77 10.63
C LYS A 184 -19.97 5.24 10.02
N ALA A 185 -19.94 5.67 8.76
CA ALA A 185 -21.14 6.07 8.04
C ALA A 185 -22.07 4.87 7.73
N LEU A 186 -21.51 3.69 7.45
CA LEU A 186 -22.26 2.46 7.23
C LEU A 186 -23.02 2.04 8.49
N GLN A 187 -22.36 2.11 9.65
CA GLN A 187 -22.99 1.87 10.95
C GLN A 187 -24.16 2.84 11.19
N LYS A 188 -23.90 4.15 11.05
CA LYS A 188 -24.92 5.19 11.25
C LYS A 188 -26.13 5.03 10.31
N THR A 189 -25.90 4.72 9.03
CA THR A 189 -26.99 4.51 8.07
C THR A 189 -27.72 3.19 8.29
N GLY A 190 -27.03 2.16 8.80
CA GLY A 190 -27.66 0.93 9.25
C GLY A 190 -28.60 1.16 10.44
N ASP A 191 -28.17 1.93 11.43
CA ASP A 191 -29.00 2.31 12.59
C ASP A 191 -30.21 3.14 12.17
N GLN A 192 -30.03 4.10 11.24
CA GLN A 192 -31.13 4.87 10.65
C GLN A 192 -32.12 4.01 9.87
N LYS A 193 -31.62 3.06 9.05
CA LYS A 193 -32.49 2.12 8.35
C LYS A 193 -33.30 1.29 9.34
N ASN A 194 -32.67 0.80 10.40
CA ASN A 194 -33.33 -0.01 11.42
C ASN A 194 -34.37 0.79 12.23
N SER A 195 -34.16 2.08 12.50
CA SER A 195 -35.13 2.91 13.23
C SER A 195 -36.44 3.14 12.47
N PHE A 196 -36.43 3.00 11.14
CA PHE A 196 -37.62 3.09 10.29
C PHE A 196 -38.16 1.73 9.86
N ALA A 197 -37.65 0.61 10.39
CA ALA A 197 -38.06 -0.74 9.97
C ALA A 197 -39.52 -1.08 10.29
N ASN A 198 -40.11 -0.41 11.29
CA ASN A 198 -41.51 -0.63 11.73
C ASN A 198 -42.51 0.19 10.89
N TYR A 199 -42.38 0.20 9.57
CA TYR A 199 -43.29 0.93 8.67
C TYR A 199 -44.62 0.21 8.42
N THR A 200 -44.80 -0.99 8.97
CA THR A 200 -46.05 -1.76 8.94
C THR A 200 -46.71 -1.72 10.31
N THR A 201 -47.98 -1.35 10.35
CA THR A 201 -48.83 -1.42 11.54
C THR A 201 -50.10 -2.22 11.23
N THR A 202 -50.80 -2.67 12.27
CA THR A 202 -52.06 -3.40 12.14
C THR A 202 -53.22 -2.48 12.49
N GLU A 203 -54.23 -2.41 11.64
CA GLU A 203 -55.48 -1.68 11.89
C GLU A 203 -56.63 -2.69 11.99
N GLU A 204 -57.44 -2.55 13.03
CA GLU A 204 -58.67 -3.34 13.18
C GLU A 204 -59.79 -2.67 12.41
N ILE A 205 -60.32 -3.35 11.41
CA ILE A 205 -61.50 -2.94 10.68
C ILE A 205 -62.70 -3.79 11.11
N THR A 206 -63.84 -3.14 11.21
CA THR A 206 -65.11 -3.79 11.50
C THR A 206 -65.81 -4.09 10.20
N ILE A 207 -66.00 -5.36 9.88
CA ILE A 207 -66.75 -5.78 8.68
C ILE A 207 -68.07 -6.43 9.08
N LYS A 208 -69.12 -6.21 8.28
CA LYS A 208 -70.39 -6.92 8.42
C LYS A 208 -70.36 -8.16 7.53
N LYS A 209 -70.55 -9.34 8.11
CA LYS A 209 -70.60 -10.61 7.40
C LYS A 209 -72.03 -11.17 7.43
N PRO A 210 -72.59 -11.57 6.28
CA PRO A 210 -73.86 -12.26 6.27
C PRO A 210 -73.68 -13.68 6.83
N ILE A 211 -74.50 -14.04 7.80
CA ILE A 211 -74.69 -15.41 8.28
C ILE A 211 -76.13 -15.84 8.04
N GLN A 212 -76.34 -17.14 7.86
CA GLN A 212 -77.67 -17.71 7.70
C GLN A 212 -78.25 -18.04 9.08
N LYS A 213 -79.45 -17.55 9.33
CA LYS A 213 -80.30 -17.89 10.48
C LYS A 213 -81.21 -19.06 10.11
N ASP A 214 -81.55 -19.85 11.13
CA ASP A 214 -82.58 -20.90 11.02
C ASP A 214 -84.01 -20.29 11.03
N THR A 215 -84.12 -19.02 11.37
CA THR A 215 -85.38 -18.24 11.39
C THR A 215 -85.44 -17.31 10.19
N LYS A 216 -86.66 -17.03 9.73
CA LYS A 216 -86.92 -16.11 8.61
C LYS A 216 -87.52 -14.80 9.12
N ASP A 217 -86.96 -13.71 8.65
CA ASP A 217 -87.41 -12.37 8.99
C ASP A 217 -88.15 -11.79 7.79
N THR A 218 -89.21 -11.02 8.04
CA THR A 218 -89.92 -10.27 7.00
C THR A 218 -89.23 -8.94 6.79
N LEU A 219 -88.66 -8.74 5.61
CA LEU A 219 -87.98 -7.53 5.19
C LEU A 219 -88.81 -6.77 4.16
N CYS A 220 -88.50 -5.48 3.98
CA CYS A 220 -89.17 -4.62 3.01
C CYS A 220 -88.21 -4.23 1.88
N THR A 221 -88.59 -4.48 0.63
CA THR A 221 -87.77 -4.18 -0.55
C THR A 221 -87.57 -2.69 -0.79
N THR A 222 -88.50 -1.85 -0.32
CA THR A 222 -88.42 -0.39 -0.44
C THR A 222 -87.49 0.25 0.58
N HIS A 223 -87.17 -0.45 1.68
CA HIS A 223 -86.35 0.05 2.78
C HIS A 223 -85.11 -0.83 3.07
N MET A 224 -84.63 -1.57 2.07
CA MET A 224 -83.48 -2.48 2.23
C MET A 224 -82.21 -1.77 2.73
N ARG A 225 -81.96 -0.53 2.29
CA ARG A 225 -80.75 0.23 2.68
C ARG A 225 -80.78 0.65 4.14
N ASP A 226 -81.97 0.78 4.72
CA ASP A 226 -82.18 1.20 6.11
C ASP A 226 -82.08 0.02 7.09
N GLY A 227 -81.96 -1.21 6.58
CA GLY A 227 -81.82 -2.43 7.39
C GLY A 227 -83.05 -2.73 8.25
N ILE A 228 -84.24 -2.25 7.86
CA ILE A 228 -85.45 -2.39 8.65
C ILE A 228 -85.99 -3.82 8.58
N ILE A 229 -86.02 -4.48 9.74
CA ILE A 229 -86.71 -5.75 9.93
C ILE A 229 -88.16 -5.45 10.31
N CYS A 230 -89.11 -5.80 9.44
CA CYS A 230 -90.52 -5.49 9.64
C CYS A 230 -91.21 -6.49 10.58
N HIS A 231 -90.74 -7.75 10.60
CA HIS A 231 -91.16 -8.76 11.57
C HIS A 231 -90.09 -9.83 11.70
N GLU A 232 -89.57 -10.02 12.92
CA GLU A 232 -88.61 -11.08 13.21
C GLU A 232 -89.30 -12.44 13.35
N ASN A 233 -88.63 -13.51 12.90
CA ASN A 233 -89.05 -14.90 13.05
C ASN A 233 -90.51 -15.14 12.61
N CYS A 234 -90.84 -14.71 11.39
CA CYS A 234 -92.17 -14.86 10.84
C CYS A 234 -92.51 -16.34 10.62
N GLN A 235 -93.72 -16.75 11.01
CA GLN A 235 -94.18 -18.14 10.92
C GLN A 235 -94.95 -18.46 9.63
N LEU A 236 -95.13 -17.49 8.73
CA LEU A 236 -95.75 -17.72 7.42
C LEU A 236 -94.88 -18.60 6.52
N GLU A 237 -95.43 -19.21 5.47
CA GLU A 237 -94.64 -19.98 4.51
C GLU A 237 -93.49 -19.14 3.94
N PHE A 238 -92.30 -19.74 3.79
CA PHE A 238 -91.12 -19.00 3.33
C PHE A 238 -91.35 -18.51 1.89
N ASN A 239 -91.07 -17.23 1.63
CA ASN A 239 -91.28 -16.64 0.31
C ASN A 239 -90.24 -15.54 0.06
N PHE A 240 -89.35 -15.76 -0.91
CA PHE A 240 -88.28 -14.83 -1.28
C PHE A 240 -88.74 -13.76 -2.30
N GLU A 241 -89.97 -13.83 -2.78
CA GLU A 241 -90.51 -12.96 -3.82
C GLU A 241 -91.36 -11.83 -3.24
N SER A 242 -90.94 -10.60 -3.53
CA SER A 242 -91.80 -9.42 -3.39
C SER A 242 -92.77 -9.31 -4.57
N GLY A 243 -93.87 -8.58 -4.39
CA GLY A 243 -94.90 -8.37 -5.41
C GLY A 243 -96.19 -9.17 -5.19
N SER A 244 -96.23 -10.02 -4.16
CA SER A 244 -97.38 -10.84 -3.80
C SER A 244 -98.08 -10.36 -2.53
N ASN A 245 -99.35 -10.74 -2.33
CA ASN A 245 -100.08 -10.45 -1.09
C ASN A 245 -99.82 -11.50 0.01
N ASN A 246 -98.78 -12.31 -0.12
CA ASN A 246 -98.50 -13.43 0.77
C ASN A 246 -98.19 -12.98 2.22
N PHE A 247 -97.78 -11.72 2.38
CA PHE A 247 -97.48 -11.12 3.68
C PHE A 247 -98.66 -10.40 4.31
N ILE A 248 -99.86 -10.43 3.72
CA ILE A 248 -101.05 -9.74 4.27
C ILE A 248 -101.44 -10.24 5.66
N SER A 249 -101.12 -11.50 5.96
CA SER A 249 -101.32 -12.16 7.25
C SER A 249 -100.11 -12.04 8.18
N CYS A 250 -99.04 -11.35 7.77
CA CYS A 250 -97.88 -11.15 8.62
C CYS A 250 -98.24 -10.23 9.79
N SER A 251 -97.70 -10.51 10.98
CA SER A 251 -98.03 -9.75 12.20
C SER A 251 -97.67 -8.25 12.09
N CYS A 252 -96.71 -7.91 11.21
CA CYS A 252 -96.35 -6.54 10.90
C CYS A 252 -97.46 -5.78 10.17
N MET A 253 -98.40 -6.45 9.50
CA MET A 253 -99.46 -5.80 8.76
C MET A 253 -100.54 -5.26 9.70
N GLY A 254 -100.86 -3.98 9.54
CA GLY A 254 -101.94 -3.25 10.18
C GLY A 254 -103.29 -3.57 9.54
N GLN A 255 -104.36 -3.24 10.27
CA GLN A 255 -105.73 -3.37 9.78
C GLN A 255 -106.03 -2.45 8.59
N ASP A 256 -105.20 -1.43 8.37
CA ASP A 256 -105.22 -0.52 7.23
C ASP A 256 -104.51 -1.07 5.98
N GLY A 257 -104.01 -2.31 6.03
CA GLY A 257 -103.30 -2.95 4.92
C GLY A 257 -101.88 -2.44 4.72
N LYS A 258 -101.31 -1.72 5.70
CA LYS A 258 -99.92 -1.24 5.68
C LYS A 258 -99.10 -1.87 6.80
N CYS A 259 -97.81 -2.04 6.57
CA CYS A 259 -96.89 -2.49 7.61
C CYS A 259 -96.78 -1.45 8.72
N LYS A 260 -96.97 -1.88 9.97
CA LYS A 260 -96.85 -1.07 11.18
C LYS A 260 -95.42 -0.57 11.44
N VAL A 261 -94.41 -1.16 10.79
CA VAL A 261 -93.00 -0.81 10.95
C VAL A 261 -92.54 0.17 9.86
N CYS A 262 -92.79 -0.13 8.58
CA CYS A 262 -92.26 0.66 7.47
C CYS A 262 -93.33 1.42 6.66
N GLY A 263 -94.62 1.20 6.93
CA GLY A 263 -95.74 1.86 6.22
C GLY A 263 -96.02 1.36 4.80
N CYS A 264 -95.23 0.41 4.28
CA CYS A 264 -95.45 -0.17 2.94
C CYS A 264 -96.51 -1.26 2.92
N GLY A 265 -97.06 -1.53 1.73
CA GLY A 265 -98.04 -2.61 1.53
C GLY A 265 -97.41 -4.01 1.61
N PRO A 266 -98.23 -5.08 1.66
CA PRO A 266 -97.75 -6.45 1.81
C PRO A 266 -96.86 -6.90 0.63
N SER A 267 -97.12 -6.39 -0.58
CA SER A 267 -96.33 -6.69 -1.77
C SER A 267 -94.90 -6.16 -1.74
N SER A 268 -94.58 -5.22 -0.85
CA SER A 268 -93.21 -4.74 -0.67
C SER A 268 -92.38 -5.63 0.25
N HIS A 269 -92.93 -6.74 0.75
CA HIS A 269 -92.25 -7.58 1.73
C HIS A 269 -91.83 -8.93 1.15
N TYR A 270 -90.78 -9.51 1.74
CA TYR A 270 -90.24 -10.84 1.42
C TYR A 270 -89.59 -11.43 2.68
N HIS A 271 -89.36 -12.75 2.67
CA HIS A 271 -88.58 -13.43 3.69
C HIS A 271 -87.10 -13.47 3.30
N ASP A 272 -86.24 -13.15 4.26
CA ASP A 272 -84.81 -13.43 4.22
C ASP A 272 -84.43 -14.05 5.56
N ASN A 273 -83.42 -14.89 5.55
CA ASN A 273 -82.86 -15.53 6.73
C ASN A 273 -81.39 -15.14 6.90
N THR A 274 -80.95 -14.03 6.32
CA THR A 274 -79.59 -13.53 6.44
C THR A 274 -79.48 -12.50 7.57
N GLU A 275 -78.61 -12.75 8.55
CA GLU A 275 -78.23 -11.77 9.57
C GLU A 275 -76.83 -11.20 9.29
N MET A 276 -76.68 -9.89 9.47
CA MET A 276 -75.37 -9.24 9.38
C MET A 276 -74.70 -9.24 10.76
N VAL A 277 -73.74 -10.12 10.97
CA VAL A 277 -72.93 -10.13 12.19
C VAL A 277 -71.67 -9.32 11.98
N THR A 278 -71.30 -8.56 13.01
CA THR A 278 -70.09 -7.76 13.05
C THR A 278 -68.89 -8.64 13.37
N GLU A 279 -67.90 -8.69 12.49
CA GLU A 279 -66.63 -9.38 12.68
C GLU A 279 -65.49 -8.34 12.64
N THR A 280 -64.61 -8.37 13.64
CA THR A 280 -63.39 -7.56 13.64
C THR A 280 -62.31 -8.31 12.87
N LYS A 281 -61.70 -7.66 11.87
CA LYS A 281 -60.54 -8.18 11.16
C LYS A 281 -59.36 -7.24 11.30
N THR A 282 -58.19 -7.80 11.53
CA THR A 282 -56.92 -7.07 11.54
C THR A 282 -56.36 -7.07 10.13
N ILE A 283 -56.10 -5.89 9.58
CA ILE A 283 -55.41 -5.72 8.29
C ILE A 283 -54.05 -5.04 8.50
N GLU A 284 -53.08 -5.39 7.67
CA GLU A 284 -51.79 -4.69 7.65
C GLU A 284 -51.92 -3.37 6.88
N LYS A 285 -51.40 -2.30 7.48
CA LYS A 285 -51.35 -0.95 6.93
C LYS A 285 -49.91 -0.49 6.88
N VAL A 286 -49.50 0.02 5.72
CA VAL A 286 -48.18 0.61 5.51
C VAL A 286 -48.24 2.10 5.83
N LEU A 287 -47.33 2.58 6.66
CA LEU A 287 -47.11 3.99 6.93
C LEU A 287 -46.18 4.53 5.84
N GLU A 288 -46.75 5.09 4.76
CA GLU A 288 -46.01 5.48 3.55
C GLU A 288 -44.86 6.47 3.83
N ASP A 289 -45.04 7.38 4.78
CA ASP A 289 -44.03 8.35 5.20
C ASP A 289 -42.84 7.69 5.91
N ILE A 290 -43.09 6.67 6.74
CA ILE A 290 -42.05 5.87 7.39
C ILE A 290 -41.36 4.96 6.37
N LYS A 291 -42.13 4.36 5.45
CA LYS A 291 -41.58 3.54 4.36
C LYS A 291 -40.66 4.36 3.45
N ALA A 292 -41.05 5.58 3.08
CA ALA A 292 -40.21 6.46 2.27
C ALA A 292 -38.88 6.81 2.97
N LYS A 293 -38.90 7.03 4.29
CA LYS A 293 -37.69 7.25 5.10
C LYS A 293 -36.81 5.99 5.17
N TYR A 294 -37.41 4.82 5.31
CA TYR A 294 -36.71 3.53 5.26
C TYR A 294 -36.02 3.33 3.91
N ASP A 295 -36.74 3.51 2.80
CA ASP A 295 -36.22 3.31 1.45
C ASP A 295 -35.04 4.26 1.15
N LEU A 296 -35.14 5.52 1.57
CA LEU A 296 -34.06 6.50 1.45
C LEU A 296 -32.82 6.10 2.29
N ALA A 297 -33.03 5.65 3.53
CA ALA A 297 -31.95 5.16 4.38
C ALA A 297 -31.29 3.91 3.79
N ASP A 298 -32.06 2.98 3.22
CA ASP A 298 -31.55 1.78 2.54
C ASP A 298 -30.73 2.12 1.29
N GLN A 299 -31.19 3.09 0.47
CA GLN A 299 -30.43 3.57 -0.69
C GLN A 299 -29.09 4.19 -0.26
N ASN A 300 -29.11 5.08 0.74
CA ASN A 300 -27.89 5.69 1.28
C ASN A 300 -26.92 4.64 1.84
N HIS A 301 -27.44 3.65 2.57
CA HIS A 301 -26.65 2.55 3.09
C HIS A 301 -25.99 1.73 1.98
N LYS A 302 -26.72 1.41 0.89
CA LYS A 302 -26.16 0.72 -0.29
C LYS A 302 -25.07 1.53 -0.98
N VAL A 303 -25.24 2.85 -1.13
CA VAL A 303 -24.22 3.72 -1.73
C VAL A 303 -22.93 3.73 -0.90
N ILE A 304 -23.06 3.89 0.43
CA ILE A 304 -21.91 3.88 1.34
C ILE A 304 -21.23 2.50 1.36
N SER A 305 -22.00 1.42 1.34
CA SER A 305 -21.49 0.05 1.23
C SER A 305 -20.64 -0.12 -0.03
N ASN A 306 -21.13 0.34 -1.19
CA ASN A 306 -20.36 0.29 -2.44
C ASN A 306 -19.06 1.11 -2.36
N HIS A 307 -19.08 2.27 -1.70
CA HIS A 307 -17.86 3.07 -1.48
C HIS A 307 -16.86 2.32 -0.59
N ALA A 308 -17.33 1.71 0.51
CA ALA A 308 -16.49 0.92 1.40
C ALA A 308 -15.80 -0.23 0.65
N THR A 309 -16.55 -0.97 -0.19
CA THR A 309 -15.98 -2.05 -1.02
C THR A 309 -14.90 -1.53 -1.95
N ARG A 310 -15.13 -0.42 -2.67
CA ARG A 310 -14.12 0.17 -3.57
C ARG A 310 -12.87 0.64 -2.83
N PHE A 311 -13.03 1.24 -1.65
CA PHE A 311 -11.88 1.63 -0.82
C PHE A 311 -11.11 0.40 -0.33
N GLN A 312 -11.79 -0.68 0.02
CA GLN A 312 -11.15 -1.94 0.41
C GLN A 312 -10.37 -2.60 -0.75
N GLU A 313 -10.94 -2.61 -1.95
CA GLU A 313 -10.25 -3.08 -3.16
C GLU A 313 -9.01 -2.22 -3.48
N SER A 314 -9.16 -0.89 -3.43
CA SER A 314 -8.05 0.04 -3.63
C SER A 314 -6.95 -0.14 -2.57
N PHE A 315 -7.33 -0.42 -1.33
CA PHE A 315 -6.42 -0.67 -0.23
C PHE A 315 -5.58 -1.94 -0.50
N ALA A 316 -6.24 -3.04 -0.86
CA ALA A 316 -5.56 -4.30 -1.17
C ALA A 316 -4.58 -4.14 -2.35
N ASN A 317 -5.02 -3.49 -3.43
CA ASN A 317 -4.16 -3.23 -4.59
C ASN A 317 -2.93 -2.38 -4.24
N LEU A 318 -3.08 -1.35 -3.43
CA LEU A 318 -1.94 -0.53 -2.99
C LEU A 318 -0.97 -1.34 -2.10
N GLN A 319 -1.49 -2.22 -1.25
CA GLN A 319 -0.66 -3.10 -0.43
C GLN A 319 0.13 -4.10 -1.29
N ASP A 320 -0.49 -4.68 -2.32
CA ASP A 320 0.16 -5.58 -3.27
C ASP A 320 1.25 -4.86 -4.08
N GLN A 321 0.98 -3.63 -4.52
CA GLN A 321 1.99 -2.79 -5.18
C GLN A 321 3.18 -2.47 -4.27
N ALA A 322 2.93 -2.14 -2.99
CA ALA A 322 4.00 -1.92 -2.02
C ALA A 322 4.87 -3.16 -1.87
N ASN A 323 4.26 -4.34 -1.72
CA ASN A 323 4.98 -5.61 -1.60
C ASN A 323 5.81 -5.90 -2.85
N ALA A 324 5.25 -5.72 -4.05
CA ALA A 324 5.96 -5.93 -5.31
C ALA A 324 7.18 -5.00 -5.45
N ASN A 325 7.06 -3.75 -4.99
CA ASN A 325 8.18 -2.80 -5.00
C ASN A 325 9.27 -3.19 -3.99
N TYR A 326 8.90 -3.70 -2.80
CA TYR A 326 9.88 -4.28 -1.88
C TYR A 326 10.65 -5.43 -2.54
N ASP A 327 9.95 -6.39 -3.16
CA ASP A 327 10.60 -7.51 -3.85
C ASP A 327 11.52 -7.04 -4.98
N LYS A 328 11.11 -6.00 -5.72
CA LYS A 328 11.94 -5.38 -6.75
C LYS A 328 13.20 -4.74 -6.18
N ILE A 329 13.13 -4.07 -5.02
CA ILE A 329 14.33 -3.54 -4.34
C ILE A 329 15.27 -4.69 -3.97
N LEU A 330 14.76 -5.78 -3.41
CA LEU A 330 15.58 -6.95 -3.04
C LEU A 330 16.30 -7.53 -4.27
N GLN A 331 15.60 -7.63 -5.40
CA GLN A 331 16.17 -8.08 -6.66
C GLN A 331 17.25 -7.11 -7.19
N LEU A 332 16.97 -5.80 -7.21
CA LEU A 332 17.94 -4.79 -7.64
C LEU A 332 19.19 -4.77 -6.76
N CYS A 333 19.04 -4.92 -5.44
CA CYS A 333 20.17 -5.05 -4.52
C CYS A 333 20.98 -6.32 -4.82
N THR A 334 20.30 -7.43 -5.08
CA THR A 334 20.96 -8.68 -5.48
C THR A 334 21.76 -8.51 -6.78
N ASP A 335 21.18 -7.87 -7.79
CA ASP A 335 21.85 -7.65 -9.07
C ASP A 335 23.02 -6.67 -8.95
N LEU A 336 22.91 -5.64 -8.10
CA LEU A 336 24.03 -4.75 -7.80
C LEU A 336 25.17 -5.50 -7.10
N SER A 337 24.84 -6.40 -6.15
CA SER A 337 25.84 -7.19 -5.42
C SER A 337 26.62 -8.16 -6.32
N LYS A 338 26.06 -8.58 -7.46
CA LYS A 338 26.76 -9.41 -8.45
C LYS A 338 27.83 -8.63 -9.24
N ILE A 339 27.64 -7.31 -9.40
CA ILE A 339 28.57 -6.45 -10.13
C ILE A 339 29.66 -5.89 -9.19
N CYS A 340 29.27 -5.61 -7.95
CA CYS A 340 30.14 -5.11 -6.90
C CYS A 340 29.81 -5.82 -5.58
N SER A 341 30.52 -6.92 -5.31
CA SER A 341 30.36 -7.73 -4.09
C SER A 341 30.72 -6.97 -2.81
N ARG A 342 31.55 -5.94 -2.94
CA ARG A 342 31.98 -5.07 -1.84
C ARG A 342 31.00 -3.93 -1.54
N PHE A 343 29.91 -3.81 -2.30
CA PHE A 343 28.97 -2.71 -2.14
C PHE A 343 28.35 -2.67 -0.74
N ASN A 344 28.57 -1.58 0.01
CA ASN A 344 27.93 -1.38 1.30
C ASN A 344 26.52 -0.80 1.13
N PHE A 345 25.52 -1.68 1.10
CA PHE A 345 24.12 -1.29 0.99
C PHE A 345 23.60 -0.56 2.23
N VAL A 346 24.15 -0.88 3.41
CA VAL A 346 23.73 -0.28 4.68
C VAL A 346 24.01 1.21 4.65
N ASP A 347 25.23 1.60 4.30
CA ASP A 347 25.63 3.00 4.25
C ASP A 347 24.88 3.74 3.12
N GLU A 348 24.77 3.15 1.93
CA GLU A 348 24.11 3.80 0.78
C GLU A 348 22.62 4.07 1.05
N LEU A 349 21.93 3.12 1.68
CA LEU A 349 20.47 3.18 1.85
C LEU A 349 20.06 3.69 3.23
N HIS A 350 20.99 4.02 4.13
CA HIS A 350 20.69 4.42 5.51
C HIS A 350 19.70 5.58 5.58
N ALA A 351 20.00 6.70 4.90
CA ALA A 351 19.12 7.87 4.90
C ALA A 351 17.73 7.57 4.32
N ASN A 352 17.68 6.72 3.29
CA ASN A 352 16.42 6.33 2.66
C ASN A 352 15.56 5.48 3.61
N ILE A 353 16.18 4.53 4.31
CA ILE A 353 15.51 3.66 5.28
C ILE A 353 15.03 4.46 6.49
N GLU A 354 15.82 5.42 6.98
CA GLU A 354 15.38 6.32 8.04
C GLU A 354 14.18 7.17 7.62
N ASN A 355 14.15 7.66 6.37
CA ASN A 355 12.98 8.35 5.83
C ASN A 355 11.75 7.42 5.79
N MET A 356 11.90 6.18 5.31
CA MET A 356 10.82 5.18 5.33
C MET A 356 10.32 4.90 6.75
N ARG A 357 11.22 4.87 7.75
CA ARG A 357 10.84 4.71 9.16
C ARG A 357 10.06 5.92 9.68
N MET A 358 10.47 7.13 9.33
CA MET A 358 9.74 8.34 9.67
C MET A 358 8.34 8.33 9.06
N ASP A 359 8.23 7.98 7.77
CA ASP A 359 6.95 7.84 7.07
C ASP A 359 6.07 6.80 7.77
N ALA A 360 6.62 5.64 8.12
CA ALA A 360 5.91 4.57 8.83
C ALA A 360 5.41 5.03 10.21
N ARG A 361 6.20 5.81 10.96
CA ARG A 361 5.78 6.34 12.28
C ARG A 361 4.62 7.33 12.19
N ASN A 362 4.51 8.05 11.08
CA ASN A 362 3.42 9.01 10.84
C ASN A 362 2.09 8.33 10.45
N ILE A 363 2.10 7.02 10.17
CA ILE A 363 0.90 6.22 9.93
C ILE A 363 0.08 6.15 11.23
N GLN A 364 -1.19 6.56 11.14
CA GLN A 364 -2.09 6.61 12.29
C GLN A 364 -2.58 5.21 12.67
N SER A 365 -2.75 4.35 11.67
CA SER A 365 -3.18 2.97 11.85
C SER A 365 -2.08 2.08 12.42
N ILE A 366 -2.40 1.44 13.55
CA ILE A 366 -1.47 0.54 14.25
C ILE A 366 -1.10 -0.66 13.37
N ASP A 367 -2.07 -1.28 12.71
CA ASP A 367 -1.84 -2.50 11.90
C ASP A 367 -0.95 -2.19 10.70
N ILE A 368 -1.21 -1.08 10.00
CA ILE A 368 -0.42 -0.68 8.83
C ILE A 368 0.97 -0.24 9.24
N ARG A 369 1.08 0.55 10.31
CA ARG A 369 2.38 0.95 10.85
C ARG A 369 3.22 -0.27 11.19
N THR A 370 2.62 -1.25 11.88
CA THR A 370 3.31 -2.50 12.26
C THR A 370 3.78 -3.27 11.03
N LYS A 371 2.95 -3.36 9.99
CA LYS A 371 3.31 -4.02 8.73
C LYS A 371 4.44 -3.28 8.00
N ALA A 372 4.33 -1.97 7.83
CA ALA A 372 5.35 -1.14 7.20
C ALA A 372 6.70 -1.23 7.95
N GLU A 373 6.69 -1.12 9.28
CA GLU A 373 7.89 -1.32 10.10
C GLU A 373 8.49 -2.73 9.96
N SER A 374 7.65 -3.76 9.83
CA SER A 374 8.10 -5.13 9.58
C SER A 374 8.80 -5.27 8.24
N ASP A 375 8.23 -4.69 7.19
CA ASP A 375 8.81 -4.74 5.84
C ASP A 375 10.12 -3.95 5.74
N ILE A 376 10.20 -2.80 6.41
CA ILE A 376 11.45 -2.04 6.57
C ILE A 376 12.51 -2.89 7.29
N ARG A 377 12.16 -3.53 8.41
CA ARG A 377 13.10 -4.41 9.14
C ARG A 377 13.57 -5.60 8.30
N ASN A 378 12.70 -6.16 7.47
CA ASN A 378 13.06 -7.24 6.55
C ASN A 378 14.05 -6.74 5.48
N LEU A 379 13.81 -5.57 4.91
CA LEU A 379 14.73 -4.93 3.97
C LEU A 379 16.09 -4.68 4.61
N GLU A 380 16.12 -4.10 5.81
CA GLU A 380 17.36 -3.87 6.57
C GLU A 380 18.14 -5.15 6.84
N THR A 381 17.44 -6.20 7.30
CA THR A 381 18.04 -7.50 7.56
C THR A 381 18.66 -8.09 6.29
N PHE A 382 17.95 -7.95 5.16
CA PHE A 382 18.43 -8.42 3.87
C PHE A 382 19.68 -7.67 3.40
N ILE A 383 19.68 -6.34 3.43
CA ILE A 383 20.84 -5.55 2.97
C ILE A 383 22.04 -5.68 3.90
N ASN A 384 21.81 -5.85 5.21
CA ASN A 384 22.86 -6.21 6.18
C ASN A 384 23.45 -7.58 5.81
N GLY A 385 22.60 -8.55 5.47
CA GLY A 385 23.02 -9.86 5.01
C GLY A 385 23.85 -9.82 3.72
N LEU A 386 23.53 -8.94 2.77
CA LEU A 386 24.34 -8.75 1.57
C LEU A 386 25.70 -8.09 1.88
N SER A 387 25.71 -7.07 2.74
CA SER A 387 26.93 -6.33 3.09
C SER A 387 27.89 -7.15 3.97
N ASN A 388 27.36 -8.09 4.75
CA ASN A 388 28.15 -8.97 5.63
C ASN A 388 28.64 -10.27 4.97
N ARG A 389 28.33 -10.51 3.68
CA ARG A 389 28.93 -11.64 2.91
C ARG A 389 30.42 -11.44 2.60
N ILE A 390 30.97 -10.27 2.97
CA ILE A 390 32.38 -9.93 2.88
C ILE A 390 33.10 -10.53 4.10
N VAL A 391 33.42 -11.84 4.06
CA VAL A 391 34.40 -12.48 4.96
C VAL A 391 35.35 -13.34 4.15
#